data_AF-A0A7R7I0C9-F1
#
_entry.id   AF-A0A7R7I0C9-F1
#
_cell.length_a   1.000
_cell.length_b   1.000
_cell.length_c   1.000
_cell.angle_alpha   90.00
_cell.angle_beta   90.00
_cell.angle_gamma   90.00
#
_symmetry.space_group_name_H-M   'P 1'
#
loop_
_entity.id
_entity.type
_entity.pdbx_description
1 polymer ?
#
loop_
_entity_poly.entity_id
_entity_poly.type
_entity_poly.pdbx_seq_one_letter_code
_entity_poly.pdbx_strand_id
1 'polypeptide(L)'
;MEIWYLTVDGETVITGTPGARNWLANLRACPRAVLHLRSPDRDVEVAAAEVIEQAKRRRITAEAFRLQPWYAEQPYSVEDWVAGAPMVVLTSVPPRAPKGS
;
A
#
# COMPACT_ATOMS: atom_id res chain seq x y z
N MET A 1 -2.37 -12.13 -9.10
CA MET A 1 -1.87 -11.22 -8.07
C MET A 1 -1.97 -9.82 -8.61
N GLU A 2 -2.64 -8.91 -7.92
CA GLU A 2 -2.83 -7.51 -8.31
C GLU A 2 -2.41 -6.67 -7.11
N ILE A 3 -1.42 -5.82 -7.32
CA ILE A 3 -0.90 -4.86 -6.35
C ILE A 3 -0.55 -3.61 -7.14
N TRP A 4 -1.06 -2.48 -6.70
CA TRP A 4 -0.69 -1.18 -7.22
C TRP A 4 -0.06 -0.36 -6.11
N TYR A 5 0.81 0.57 -6.48
CA TYR A 5 1.41 1.50 -5.53
C TYR A 5 1.15 2.94 -5.96
N LEU A 6 0.99 3.81 -4.98
CA LEU A 6 0.86 5.25 -5.15
C LEU A 6 1.46 5.96 -3.95
N THR A 7 1.83 7.21 -4.16
CA THR A 7 2.32 8.07 -3.07
C THR A 7 1.22 9.05 -2.69
N VAL A 8 0.78 9.00 -1.44
CA VAL A 8 -0.24 9.90 -0.87
C VAL A 8 0.38 10.63 0.31
N ASP A 9 0.43 11.96 0.24
CA ASP A 9 1.04 12.82 1.28
C ASP A 9 2.47 12.42 1.66
N GLY A 10 3.24 11.89 0.69
CA GLY A 10 4.60 11.40 0.91
C GLY A 10 4.69 9.98 1.49
N GLU A 11 3.57 9.35 1.84
CA GLU A 11 3.52 7.94 2.24
C GLU A 11 3.40 7.04 1.01
N THR A 12 4.18 5.95 0.98
CA THR A 12 3.99 4.90 -0.04
C THR A 12 2.84 4.03 0.38
N VAL A 13 1.79 3.98 -0.43
CA VAL A 13 0.61 3.14 -0.22
C VAL A 13 0.59 2.05 -1.27
N ILE A 14 0.33 0.82 -0.86
CA ILE A 14 -0.08 -0.25 -1.78
C ILE A 14 -1.57 -0.53 -1.63
N THR A 15 -2.22 -0.76 -2.77
CA THR A 15 -3.65 -0.97 -2.87
C THR A 15 -3.99 -1.94 -4.01
N GLY A 16 -5.27 -2.24 -4.18
CA GLY A 16 -5.85 -3.02 -5.28
C GLY A 16 -7.35 -2.79 -5.34
N THR A 17 -8.02 -3.33 -6.36
CA THR A 17 -9.49 -3.29 -6.37
C THR A 17 -10.10 -4.01 -5.15
N PRO A 18 -11.31 -3.62 -4.70
CA PRO A 18 -12.03 -4.26 -3.60
C PRO A 18 -12.06 -5.78 -3.66
N GLY A 19 -11.89 -6.41 -2.48
CA GLY A 19 -11.98 -7.85 -2.33
C GLY A 19 -10.78 -8.47 -1.60
N ALA A 20 -10.89 -9.76 -1.32
CA ALA A 20 -9.86 -10.50 -0.59
C ALA A 20 -8.57 -10.63 -1.41
N ARG A 21 -7.43 -10.33 -0.79
CA ARG A 21 -6.11 -10.48 -1.39
C ARG A 21 -5.19 -11.29 -0.50
N ASN A 22 -4.59 -12.34 -1.07
CA ASN A 22 -3.64 -13.20 -0.35
C ASN A 22 -2.42 -12.41 0.16
N TRP A 23 -1.96 -11.40 -0.57
CA TRP A 23 -0.84 -10.56 -0.13
C TRP A 23 -1.20 -9.75 1.12
N LEU A 24 -2.45 -9.29 1.27
CA LEU A 24 -2.87 -8.58 2.48
C LEU A 24 -2.90 -9.55 3.68
N ALA A 25 -3.39 -10.77 3.48
CA ALA A 25 -3.35 -11.81 4.53
C ALA A 25 -1.89 -12.09 4.97
N ASN A 26 -0.96 -12.17 4.02
CA ASN A 26 0.46 -12.36 4.32
C ASN A 26 1.03 -11.18 5.13
N LEU A 27 0.72 -9.94 4.76
CA LEU A 27 1.21 -8.75 5.48
C LEU A 27 0.59 -8.60 6.87
N ARG A 28 -0.66 -9.04 7.07
CA ARG A 28 -1.28 -9.12 8.40
C ARG A 28 -0.56 -10.13 9.30
N ALA A 29 -0.13 -11.26 8.75
CA ALA A 29 0.61 -12.28 9.49
C ALA A 29 2.08 -11.90 9.71
N CYS A 30 2.71 -11.24 8.75
CA CYS A 30 4.09 -10.78 8.81
C CYS A 30 4.19 -9.36 8.21
N PRO A 31 4.20 -8.30 9.05
CA PRO A 31 4.17 -6.91 8.59
C PRO A 31 5.54 -6.40 8.09
N ARG A 32 6.35 -7.28 7.50
CA ARG A 32 7.66 -6.98 6.92
C ARG A 32 7.67 -7.41 5.46
N ALA A 33 8.15 -6.54 4.60
CA ALA A 33 8.32 -6.84 3.18
C ALA A 33 9.60 -6.20 2.64
N VAL A 34 9.99 -6.63 1.44
CA VAL A 34 11.05 -5.99 0.66
C VAL A 34 10.40 -5.36 -0.56
N LEU A 35 10.60 -4.06 -0.73
CA LEU A 35 10.18 -3.32 -1.91
C LEU A 35 11.33 -3.29 -2.91
N HIS A 36 11.17 -3.99 -4.03
CA HIS A 36 12.10 -4.00 -5.16
C HIS A 36 11.82 -2.80 -6.08
N LEU A 37 12.64 -1.75 -5.98
CA LEU A 37 12.57 -0.58 -6.84
C LEU A 37 13.46 -0.79 -8.06
N ARG A 38 13.03 -0.33 -9.24
CA ARG A 38 13.77 -0.53 -10.51
C ARG A 38 14.58 0.68 -10.99
N SER A 39 14.41 1.85 -10.37
CA SER A 39 15.08 3.08 -10.81
C SER A 39 15.23 4.08 -9.65
N PRO A 40 16.37 4.08 -8.93
CA PRO A 40 17.49 3.13 -9.05
C PRO A 40 17.08 1.70 -8.66
N ASP A 41 17.79 0.71 -9.20
CA ASP A 41 17.60 -0.69 -8.81
C ASP A 41 18.07 -0.89 -7.37
N ARG A 42 17.14 -1.15 -6.45
CA ARG A 42 17.44 -1.36 -5.04
C ARG A 42 16.30 -2.06 -4.30
N ASP A 43 16.71 -2.81 -3.29
CA ASP A 43 15.81 -3.43 -2.33
C ASP A 43 15.68 -2.55 -1.08
N VAL A 44 14.45 -2.28 -0.66
CA VAL A 44 14.17 -1.49 0.54
C VAL A 44 13.35 -2.34 1.49
N GLU A 45 13.90 -2.61 2.68
CA GLU A 45 13.12 -3.21 3.76
C GLU A 45 12.04 -2.23 4.22
N VAL A 46 10.79 -2.70 4.28
CA VAL A 46 9.64 -1.90 4.69
C VAL A 46 8.82 -2.61 5.76
N ALA A 47 8.27 -1.82 6.67
CA ALA A 47 7.20 -2.22 7.56
C ALA A 47 5.86 -1.88 6.91
N ALA A 48 4.93 -2.82 6.98
CA ALA A 48 3.59 -2.70 6.42
C ALA A 48 2.57 -2.43 7.53
N ALA A 49 1.78 -1.36 7.38
CA ALA A 49 0.68 -1.03 8.27
C ALA A 49 -0.62 -0.95 7.47
N GLU A 50 -1.58 -1.83 7.78
CA GLU A 50 -2.90 -1.77 7.16
C GLU A 50 -3.65 -0.50 7.58
N VAL A 51 -4.27 0.15 6.60
CA VAL A 51 -5.10 1.33 6.82
C VAL A 51 -6.53 0.91 7.12
N ILE A 52 -6.88 0.96 8.41
CA ILE A 52 -8.23 0.67 8.93
C ILE A 52 -9.08 1.93 9.11
N GLU A 53 -8.45 3.08 9.31
CA GLU A 53 -9.14 4.35 9.59
C GLU A 53 -9.93 4.85 8.37
N GLN A 54 -11.25 4.94 8.50
CA GLN A 54 -12.15 5.24 7.37
C GLN A 54 -11.82 6.59 6.71
N ALA A 55 -11.47 7.61 7.49
CA ALA A 55 -11.08 8.91 6.96
C ALA A 55 -9.82 8.83 6.10
N LYS A 56 -8.82 8.04 6.51
CA LYS A 56 -7.58 7.82 5.74
C LYS A 56 -7.87 7.02 4.47
N ARG A 57 -8.73 6.00 4.55
CA ARG A 57 -9.16 5.20 3.38
C ARG A 57 -9.88 6.06 2.33
N ARG A 58 -10.76 6.97 2.76
CA ARG A 58 -11.43 7.97 1.88
C ARG A 58 -10.42 8.87 1.19
N ARG A 59 -9.46 9.42 1.94
CA ARG A 59 -8.41 10.28 1.39
C ARG A 59 -7.54 9.56 0.36
N ILE A 60 -7.09 8.34 0.67
CA ILE A 60 -6.30 7.52 -0.26
C ILE A 60 -7.10 7.23 -1.54
N THR A 61 -8.39 6.89 -1.42
CA THR A 61 -9.24 6.61 -2.58
C THR A 61 -9.39 7.84 -3.48
N ALA A 62 -9.67 9.01 -2.88
CA ALA A 62 -9.79 10.26 -3.61
C ALA A 62 -8.48 10.63 -4.33
N GLU A 63 -7.34 10.50 -3.65
CA GLU A 63 -6.03 10.76 -4.24
C GLU A 63 -5.66 9.76 -5.33
N ALA A 64 -6.00 8.48 -5.14
CA ALA A 64 -5.83 7.46 -6.16
C ALA A 64 -6.58 7.84 -7.44
N PHE A 65 -7.87 8.16 -7.33
CA PHE A 65 -8.69 8.54 -8.49
C PHE A 65 -8.17 9.82 -9.16
N ARG A 66 -7.66 10.78 -8.38
CA ARG A 66 -7.08 12.03 -8.89
C ARG A 66 -5.77 11.81 -9.63
N LEU A 67 -4.86 11.02 -9.07
CA LEU A 67 -3.52 10.77 -9.63
C LEU A 67 -3.57 9.78 -10.80
N GLN A 68 -4.50 8.82 -10.74
CA GLN A 68 -4.62 7.71 -11.66
C GLN A 68 -6.10 7.50 -12.00
N PRO A 69 -6.65 8.30 -12.93
CA PRO A 69 -8.09 8.28 -13.27
C PRO A 69 -8.64 6.92 -13.67
N TRP A 70 -7.81 6.04 -14.22
CA TRP A 70 -8.18 4.66 -14.57
C TRP A 70 -8.59 3.79 -13.37
N TYR A 71 -8.29 4.19 -12.12
CA TYR A 71 -8.89 3.56 -10.94
C TYR A 71 -10.39 3.82 -10.83
N ALA A 72 -10.84 5.01 -11.21
CA ALA A 72 -12.25 5.38 -11.20
C ALA A 72 -13.04 4.66 -12.31
N GLU A 73 -12.35 4.16 -13.33
CA GLU A 73 -12.93 3.37 -14.42
C GLU A 73 -13.18 1.90 -14.01
N GLN A 74 -12.64 1.45 -12.88
CA GLN A 74 -12.93 0.13 -12.33
C GLN A 74 -14.41 0.03 -11.91
N PRO A 75 -15.03 -1.17 -11.93
CA PRO A 75 -16.46 -1.35 -11.66
C PRO A 75 -16.81 -1.28 -10.16
N TYR A 76 -16.28 -0.30 -9.44
CA TYR A 76 -16.43 -0.12 -8.00
C TYR A 76 -16.65 1.36 -7.69
N SER A 77 -17.64 1.66 -6.87
CA SER A 77 -17.87 3.02 -6.37
C SER A 77 -16.77 3.44 -5.39
N VAL A 78 -16.65 4.74 -5.13
CA VAL A 78 -15.76 5.26 -4.08
C VAL A 78 -16.04 4.57 -2.74
N GLU A 79 -17.31 4.31 -2.42
CA GLU A 79 -17.68 3.63 -1.17
C GLU A 79 -17.22 2.17 -1.15
N ASP A 80 -17.26 1.46 -2.28
CA ASP A 80 -16.75 0.09 -2.38
C ASP A 80 -15.24 0.04 -2.18
N TRP A 81 -14.51 1.01 -2.75
CA TRP A 81 -13.07 1.19 -2.50
C TRP A 81 -12.79 1.46 -1.03
N VAL A 82 -13.50 2.40 -0.43
CA VAL A 82 -13.36 2.75 0.99
C VAL A 82 -13.71 1.57 1.89
N ALA A 83 -14.70 0.74 1.55
CA ALA A 83 -15.11 -0.39 2.38
C ALA A 83 -14.23 -1.63 2.18
N GLY A 84 -13.84 -1.94 0.95
CA GLY A 84 -13.35 -3.26 0.57
C GLY A 84 -11.97 -3.30 -0.08
N ALA A 85 -11.39 -2.16 -0.49
CA ALA A 85 -10.06 -2.17 -1.06
C ALA A 85 -9.00 -2.44 0.03
N PRO A 86 -8.03 -3.33 -0.24
CA PRO A 86 -6.88 -3.48 0.64
C PRO A 86 -6.06 -2.19 0.58
N MET A 87 -5.66 -1.63 1.72
CA MET A 87 -4.83 -0.41 1.76
C MET A 87 -3.76 -0.58 2.81
N VAL A 88 -2.51 -0.47 2.42
CA VAL A 88 -1.36 -0.65 3.32
C VAL A 88 -0.37 0.47 3.08
N VAL A 89 0.05 1.13 4.16
CA VAL A 89 1.18 2.06 4.14
C VAL A 89 2.47 1.28 4.33
N LEU A 90 3.47 1.60 3.52
CA LEU A 90 4.82 1.09 3.61
C LEU A 90 5.75 2.18 4.16
N THR A 91 6.48 1.84 5.22
CA THR A 91 7.50 2.71 5.81
C THR A 91 8.85 2.03 5.75
N SER A 92 9.88 2.70 5.22
CA SER A 92 11.22 2.13 5.16
C SER A 92 11.77 1.86 6.56
N VAL A 93 12.26 0.65 6.79
CA VAL A 93 12.95 0.29 8.01
C VAL A 93 14.42 0.69 7.85
N PRO A 94 15.01 1.46 8.79
CA PRO A 94 16.43 1.75 8.76
C PRO A 94 17.23 0.44 8.79
N PRO A 95 18.33 0.32 8.04
CA PRO A 95 19.19 -0.85 8.14
C PRO A 95 19.61 -1.04 9.59
N ARG A 96 19.43 -2.26 10.10
CA ARG A 96 19.83 -2.59 11.47
C ARG A 96 21.33 -2.36 11.59
N ALA A 97 21.72 -1.47 12.51
CA ALA A 97 23.13 -1.23 12.80
C ALA A 97 23.83 -2.56 13.11
N PRO A 98 25.05 -2.80 12.58
CA PRO A 98 25.79 -4.01 12.90
C PRO A 98 25.96 -4.09 14.42
N LYS A 99 25.63 -5.25 15.01
CA LYS A 99 26.03 -5.51 16.39
C LYS A 99 27.56 -5.51 16.40
N GLY A 100 28.16 -4.61 17.17
CA GLY A 100 29.60 -4.58 17.39
C GLY A 100 30.11 -5.96 17.84
N SER A 101 31.32 -6.26 17.37
CA SER A 101 32.08 -7.53 17.43
C SER A 101 31.94 -8.37 18.68
#